data_AF-A0A2T2WLD4-F1
#
_entry.id   AF-A0A2T2WLD4-F1
#
_cell.length_a   1.000
_cell.length_b   1.000
_cell.length_c   1.000
_cell.angle_alpha   90.00
_cell.angle_beta   90.00
_cell.angle_gamma   90.00
#
_symmetry.space_group_name_H-M   'P 1'
#
loop_
_entity.id
_entity.type
_entity.pdbx_description
1 polymer ?
#
loop_
_entity_poly.entity_id
_entity_poly.type
_entity_poly.pdbx_seq_one_letter_code
_entity_poly.pdbx_strand_id
1 'polypeptide(L)' 'MGRQTVLPYSEPDIGEAEIAAVVDGVRSGWLTSGPLAQQFEAALAGHLRVSRVVGVPLFQPRTEITPD' A
#
# COMPACT_ATOMS: atom_id res chain seq x y z
N MET A 1 -17.06 -28.07 -21.15
CA MET A 1 -16.48 -26.84 -21.72
C MET A 1 -16.16 -25.90 -20.56
N GLY A 2 -14.89 -25.69 -20.21
CA GLY A 2 -14.51 -24.75 -19.14
C GLY A 2 -14.63 -23.30 -19.62
N ARG A 3 -14.93 -22.36 -18.72
CA ARG A 3 -14.95 -20.93 -19.06
C ARG A 3 -13.56 -20.49 -19.54
N GLN A 4 -13.54 -19.73 -20.64
CA GLN A 4 -12.31 -19.18 -21.24
C GLN A 4 -11.87 -17.85 -20.59
N THR A 5 -12.69 -17.28 -19.71
CA THR A 5 -12.39 -16.03 -19.00
C THR A 5 -11.54 -16.33 -17.76
N VAL A 6 -10.36 -15.72 -17.69
CA VAL A 6 -9.52 -15.72 -16.49
C VAL A 6 -10.26 -14.97 -15.38
N LEU A 7 -10.47 -15.63 -14.25
CA LEU A 7 -10.92 -14.96 -13.03
C LEU A 7 -9.68 -14.54 -12.25
N PRO A 8 -9.37 -13.23 -12.16
CA PRO A 8 -8.25 -12.78 -11.36
C PRO A 8 -8.51 -13.07 -9.88
N TYR A 9 -7.53 -13.64 -9.19
CA TYR A 9 -7.63 -13.96 -7.77
C TYR A 9 -7.53 -12.71 -6.88
N SER A 10 -6.80 -11.69 -7.32
CA SER A 10 -6.52 -10.47 -6.56
C SER A 10 -6.43 -9.27 -7.49
N GLU A 11 -7.53 -8.95 -8.16
CA GLU A 11 -7.64 -7.71 -8.92
C GLU A 11 -7.59 -6.51 -7.94
N PRO A 12 -6.72 -5.51 -8.17
CA PRO A 12 -6.68 -4.32 -7.32
C PRO A 12 -7.98 -3.51 -7.45
N ASP A 13 -8.58 -3.15 -6.32
CA ASP A 13 -9.72 -2.23 -6.25
C ASP A 13 -9.19 -0.82 -5.92
N ILE A 14 -9.05 0.03 -6.95
CA ILE A 14 -8.46 1.37 -6.85
C ILE A 14 -9.36 2.34 -7.61
N GLY A 15 -9.89 3.35 -6.92
CA GLY A 15 -10.72 4.39 -7.50
C GLY A 15 -10.04 5.76 -7.56
N GLU A 16 -10.81 6.77 -7.97
CA GLU A 16 -10.34 8.16 -8.07
C GLU A 16 -9.91 8.77 -6.73
N ALA A 17 -10.47 8.30 -5.61
CA ALA A 17 -10.10 8.76 -4.28
C ALA A 17 -8.66 8.37 -3.92
N GLU A 18 -8.29 7.12 -4.19
CA GLU A 18 -6.93 6.61 -3.97
C GLU A 18 -5.93 7.32 -4.90
N ILE A 19 -6.31 7.55 -6.16
CA ILE A 19 -5.47 8.26 -7.13
C ILE A 19 -5.25 9.72 -6.69
N ALA A 20 -6.29 10.43 -6.26
CA ALA A 20 -6.19 11.79 -5.77
C ALA A 20 -5.26 11.89 -4.56
N ALA A 21 -5.35 10.96 -3.62
CA ALA A 21 -4.47 10.91 -2.45
C ALA A 21 -2.98 10.73 -2.83
N VAL A 22 -2.70 9.90 -3.84
CA VAL A 22 -1.32 9.75 -4.38
C VAL A 22 -0.84 11.05 -5.02
N VAL A 23 -1.68 11.69 -5.83
CA VAL A 23 -1.33 12.96 -6.49
C VAL A 23 -1.05 14.06 -5.46
N ASP A 24 -1.86 14.15 -4.42
CA ASP A 24 -1.67 15.11 -3.32
C ASP A 24 -0.36 14.84 -2.57
N GLY A 25 -0.05 13.57 -2.31
CA GLY A 25 1.23 13.15 -1.75
C GLY A 25 2.41 13.61 -2.61
N VAL A 26 2.36 13.38 -3.92
CA VAL A 26 3.40 13.83 -4.87
C VAL A 26 3.53 15.35 -4.89
N ARG A 27 2.41 16.08 -4.91
CA ARG A 27 2.38 17.55 -4.95
C ARG A 27 2.83 18.20 -3.65
N SER A 28 2.72 17.51 -2.51
CA SER A 28 3.17 18.00 -1.21
C SER A 28 4.69 18.25 -1.14
N GLY A 29 5.46 17.68 -2.07
CA GLY A 29 6.92 17.73 -2.06
C GLY A 29 7.58 16.72 -1.11
N TRP A 30 6.80 15.86 -0.45
CA TRP A 30 7.30 14.85 0.48
C TRP A 30 6.89 13.44 0.04
N LEU A 31 7.76 12.78 -0.74
CA LEU A 31 7.47 11.46 -1.33
C LEU A 31 7.71 10.27 -0.39
N THR A 32 8.61 10.42 0.58
CA THR A 32 9.00 9.35 1.53
C THR A 32 8.13 9.39 2.79
N SER A 33 8.46 8.62 3.82
CA SER A 33 7.73 8.65 5.10
C SER A 33 7.65 10.07 5.65
N GLY A 34 6.44 10.59 5.81
CA GLY A 34 6.19 11.99 6.11
C GLY A 34 4.81 12.25 6.71
N PRO A 35 4.30 13.49 6.65
CA PRO A 35 3.04 13.88 7.27
C PRO A 35 1.84 13.06 6.82
N LEU A 36 1.78 12.65 5.55
CA LEU A 36 0.69 11.82 5.03
C LEU A 36 0.72 10.41 5.65
N ALA A 37 1.90 9.83 5.83
CA ALA A 37 2.05 8.54 6.50
C ALA A 37 1.64 8.61 7.99
N GLN A 38 2.00 9.69 8.69
CA GLN A 38 1.60 9.89 10.09
C GLN A 38 0.08 10.02 10.25
N GLN A 39 -0.58 10.70 9.30
CA GLN A 39 -2.04 10.80 9.27
C GLN A 39 -2.69 9.43 9.08
N PHE A 40 -2.17 8.63 8.16
CA PHE A 40 -2.64 7.26 7.94
C PHE A 40 -2.44 6.38 9.19
N GLU A 41 -1.27 6.42 9.81
CA GLU A 41 -0.98 5.68 11.05
C GLU A 41 -1.94 6.04 12.19
N ALA A 42 -2.24 7.32 12.38
CA ALA A 42 -3.17 7.79 13.39
C ALA A 42 -4.62 7.34 13.11
N ALA A 43 -5.07 7.47 11.85
CA ALA A 43 -6.39 6.99 11.44
C ALA A 43 -6.54 5.48 11.64
N LEU A 44 -5.50 4.72 11.29
CA LEU A 44 -5.48 3.27 11.44
C LEU A 44 -5.43 2.84 12.92
N ALA A 45 -4.67 3.54 13.77
CA ALA A 45 -4.68 3.31 15.21
C ALA A 45 -6.07 3.51 15.82
N GLY A 46 -6.78 4.57 15.40
CA GLY A 46 -8.17 4.81 15.80
C GLY A 46 -9.14 3.73 15.31
N HIS A 47 -8.99 3.29 14.05
CA HIS A 47 -9.80 2.23 13.46
C HIS A 47 -9.61 0.89 14.18
N LEU A 48 -8.37 0.50 14.45
CA LEU A 48 -8.00 -0.76 15.11
C LEU A 48 -8.15 -0.72 16.64
N ARG A 49 -8.38 0.46 17.22
CA ARG A 49 -8.44 0.69 18.69
C ARG A 49 -7.16 0.26 19.41
N VAL A 50 -6.02 0.58 18.82
CA VAL A 50 -4.70 0.35 19.42
C VAL A 50 -4.03 1.67 19.76
N SER A 51 -3.10 1.65 20.70
CA SER A 51 -2.42 2.88 21.14
C SER A 51 -1.49 3.46 20.07
N ARG A 52 -0.96 2.64 19.16
CA ARG A 52 -0.02 3.07 18.12
C ARG A 52 0.04 2.10 16.95
N VAL A 53 0.24 2.65 15.76
CA VAL A 53 0.58 1.93 14.53
C VAL A 53 1.82 2.60 13.93
N VAL A 54 2.68 1.80 13.29
CA VAL A 54 3.88 2.30 12.59
C VAL A 54 3.96 1.62 11.23
N GLY A 55 4.03 2.41 10.17
CA GLY A 55 4.26 1.92 8.81
C GLY A 55 5.74 1.61 8.61
N VAL A 56 6.03 0.37 8.19
CA VAL A 56 7.39 -0.06 7.84
C VAL A 56 7.39 -0.64 6.42
N PRO A 57 8.47 -0.43 5.65
CA PRO A 57 8.61 -1.11 4.38
C PRO A 57 8.68 -2.61 4.62
N LEU A 58 7.99 -3.38 3.78
CA LEU A 58 8.10 -4.82 3.81
C LEU A 58 9.53 -5.21 3.41
N PHE A 59 10.23 -5.91 4.32
CA PHE A 59 11.51 -6.52 3.98
C PHE A 59 11.25 -7.80 3.17
N GLN A 60 11.66 -7.79 1.92
CA GLN A 60 11.73 -9.00 1.11
C GLN A 60 13.17 -9.54 1.20
N PRO A 61 13.42 -10.70 1.83
CA PRO A 61 14.74 -11.30 1.79
C PRO A 61 15.09 -11.55 0.32
N ARG A 62 16.29 -11.14 -0.12
CA ARG A 62 16.78 -11.59 -1.43
C ARG A 62 16.94 -13.10 -1.36
N THR A 63 15.99 -13.83 -1.93
CA THR A 63 16.25 -15.17 -2.43
C THR A 63 17.19 -15.00 -3.62
N GLU A 64 18.48 -15.16 -3.37
CA GLU A 64 19.47 -15.32 -4.43
C GLU A 64 19.02 -16.53 -5.27
N ILE A 65 18.52 -16.28 -6.47
CA ILE A 65 18.44 -17.31 -7.50
C ILE A 65 19.87 -17.44 -7.99
N THR A 66 20.65 -18.35 -7.42
CA THR A 66 21.92 -18.76 -8.02
C THR A 66 21.59 -19.38 -9.38
N PRO A 67 22.03 -18.82 -10.51
CA PRO A 67 21.97 -19.54 -11.78
C PRO A 67 23.05 -20.64 -11.75
N ASP A 68 22.71 -21.79 -12.35
CA ASP A 68 23.62 -22.93 -12.60
C ASP A 68 25.01 -22.51 -13.13
#